data_AF-A0AAV6S419-F1
#
_entry.id   AF-A0AAV6S419-F1
#
_cell.length_a   1.000
_cell.length_b   1.000
_cell.length_c   1.000
_cell.angle_alpha   90.00
_cell.angle_beta   90.00
_cell.angle_gamma   90.00
#
_symmetry.space_group_name_H-M   'P 1'
#
loop_
_entity.id
_entity.type
_entity.pdbx_description
1 polymer ?
#
loop_
_entity_poly.entity_id
_entity_poly.type
_entity_poly.pdbx_seq_one_letter_code
_entity_poly.pdbx_strand_id
1 'polypeptide(L)'
;MDRVVVLLSVLSVAASSQSILDQRRFSIAVSRVQHIHLLAQKYFSDFESSLQTEDQRQLNKIFLRDFCNSDDIISPIDKHETQRSSVLKLLSISSRLIECWEFSSRFVTWSTFPRNQISHKLSELKTGIRMLIEVKTHASAHRAGVVLQTADYCLVLK
;
A
#
# COMPACT_ATOMS: atom_id res chain seq x y z
N MET A 1 34.48 26.42 17.96
CA MET A 1 33.05 26.19 18.21
C MET A 1 32.22 26.23 16.92
N ASP A 2 32.61 27.03 15.93
CA ASP A 2 31.82 27.25 14.69
C ASP A 2 31.60 26.00 13.84
N ARG A 3 32.59 25.10 13.77
CA ARG A 3 32.47 23.85 13.00
C ARG A 3 31.41 22.90 13.55
N VAL A 4 31.21 22.90 14.88
CA VAL A 4 30.21 22.04 15.55
C VAL A 4 28.80 22.60 15.35
N VAL A 5 28.65 23.93 15.38
CA VAL A 5 27.37 24.61 15.12
C VAL A 5 26.94 24.42 13.66
N VAL A 6 27.87 24.49 12.72
CA VAL A 6 27.59 24.21 11.29
C VAL A 6 27.18 22.76 11.08
N LEU A 7 27.87 21.80 11.68
CA LEU A 7 27.50 20.38 11.60
C LEU A 7 26.11 20.10 12.19
N LEU A 8 25.79 20.68 13.35
CA LEU A 8 24.47 20.54 13.97
C LEU A 8 23.36 21.18 13.12
N SER A 9 23.65 22.32 12.49
CA SER A 9 22.71 23.00 11.58
C SER A 9 22.45 22.16 10.32
N VAL A 10 23.50 21.61 9.71
CA VAL A 10 23.39 20.74 8.54
C VAL A 10 22.63 19.46 8.87
N LEU A 11 22.90 18.84 10.03
CA LEU A 11 22.18 17.66 10.49
C LEU A 11 20.70 17.95 10.78
N SER A 12 20.39 19.13 11.32
CA SER A 12 19.00 19.55 11.61
C SER A 12 18.22 19.83 10.33
N VAL A 13 18.85 20.47 9.34
CA VAL A 13 18.27 20.70 8.01
C VAL A 13 18.09 19.38 7.26
N ALA A 14 19.06 18.46 7.32
CA ALA A 14 18.97 17.14 6.72
C ALA A 14 17.87 16.27 7.37
N ALA A 15 17.74 16.31 8.70
CA ALA A 15 16.66 15.60 9.40
C ALA A 15 15.28 16.18 9.07
N SER A 16 15.17 17.51 8.97
CA SER A 16 13.93 18.19 8.61
C SER A 16 13.53 17.91 7.16
N SER A 17 14.48 17.96 6.22
CA SER A 17 14.22 17.65 4.81
C SER A 17 13.86 16.18 4.62
N GLN A 18 14.48 15.26 5.37
CA GLN A 18 14.13 13.84 5.35
C GLN A 18 12.68 13.61 5.81
N SER A 19 12.22 14.31 6.86
CA SER A 19 10.85 14.21 7.33
C SER A 19 9.81 14.68 6.30
N ILE A 20 10.10 15.77 5.57
CA ILE A 20 9.25 16.31 4.51
C ILE A 20 9.22 15.39 3.29
N LEU A 21 10.37 14.84 2.91
CA LEU A 21 10.49 13.87 1.80
C LEU A 21 9.74 12.58 2.11
N ASP A 22 9.83 12.08 3.35
CA ASP A 22 9.08 10.91 3.80
C ASP A 22 7.57 11.18 3.73
N GLN A 23 7.09 12.31 4.25
CA GLN A 23 5.68 12.70 4.20
C GLN A 23 5.16 12.81 2.77
N ARG A 24 5.93 13.40 1.85
CA ARG A 24 5.60 13.49 0.42
C ARG A 24 5.49 12.10 -0.21
N ARG A 25 6.44 11.20 0.06
CA ARG A 25 6.41 9.81 -0.44
C ARG A 25 5.21 9.04 0.07
N PHE A 26 4.85 9.20 1.35
CA PHE A 26 3.62 8.63 1.90
C PHE A 26 2.37 9.15 1.20
N SER A 27 2.26 10.47 0.99
CA SER A 27 1.11 11.06 0.29
C SER A 27 0.97 10.53 -1.14
N ILE A 28 2.08 10.39 -1.88
CA ILE A 28 2.09 9.79 -3.22
C ILE A 28 1.63 8.34 -3.17
N ALA A 29 2.14 7.54 -2.22
CA ALA A 29 1.74 6.14 -2.06
C ALA A 29 0.25 6.00 -1.75
N VAL A 30 -0.29 6.82 -0.84
CA VAL A 30 -1.71 6.84 -0.49
C VAL A 30 -2.57 7.18 -1.70
N SER A 31 -2.23 8.25 -2.44
CA SER A 31 -2.97 8.64 -3.64
C SER A 31 -2.98 7.52 -4.70
N ARG A 32 -1.86 6.82 -4.88
CA ARG A 32 -1.75 5.68 -5.80
C ARG A 32 -2.60 4.50 -5.36
N VAL A 33 -2.59 4.13 -4.08
CA VAL A 33 -3.44 3.06 -3.53
C VAL A 33 -4.91 3.39 -3.75
N GLN A 34 -5.34 4.60 -3.42
CA GLN A 34 -6.72 5.05 -3.61
C GLN A 34 -7.15 4.95 -5.07
N HIS A 35 -6.29 5.40 -5.99
CA HIS A 35 -6.58 5.29 -7.42
C HIS A 35 -6.71 3.82 -7.87
N ILE A 36 -5.83 2.92 -7.40
CA ILE A 36 -5.90 1.50 -7.72
C ILE A 36 -7.18 0.87 -7.16
N HIS A 37 -7.58 1.21 -5.95
CA HIS A 37 -8.82 0.74 -5.34
C HIS A 37 -10.05 1.18 -6.15
N LEU A 38 -10.14 2.45 -6.53
CA LEU A 38 -11.23 2.96 -7.36
C LEU A 38 -11.29 2.26 -8.72
N LEU A 39 -10.13 1.98 -9.33
CA LEU A 39 -10.07 1.19 -10.56
C LEU A 39 -10.60 -0.24 -10.34
N ALA A 40 -10.13 -0.94 -9.30
CA ALA A 40 -10.56 -2.29 -8.99
C ALA A 40 -12.08 -2.36 -8.74
N GLN A 41 -12.62 -1.42 -7.96
CA GLN A 41 -14.06 -1.33 -7.68
C GLN A 41 -14.86 -1.10 -8.97
N LYS A 42 -14.41 -0.17 -9.81
CA LYS A 42 -15.05 0.07 -11.11
C LYS A 42 -15.05 -1.18 -11.97
N TYR A 43 -13.91 -1.86 -12.09
CA TYR A 43 -13.80 -3.06 -12.91
C TYR A 43 -14.67 -4.22 -12.40
N PHE A 44 -14.74 -4.39 -11.09
CA PHE A 44 -15.62 -5.36 -10.49
C PHE A 44 -17.09 -5.05 -10.77
N SER A 45 -17.50 -3.78 -10.65
CA SER A 45 -18.86 -3.35 -10.96
C SER A 45 -19.21 -3.52 -12.45
N ASP A 46 -18.29 -3.15 -13.35
CA ASP A 46 -18.47 -3.31 -14.80
C ASP A 46 -18.61 -4.81 -15.14
N PHE A 47 -17.79 -5.67 -14.54
CA PHE A 47 -17.90 -7.13 -14.66
C PHE A 47 -19.26 -7.62 -14.18
N GLU A 48 -19.62 -7.31 -12.94
CA GLU A 48 -20.86 -7.78 -12.34
C GLU A 48 -22.08 -7.40 -13.18
N SER A 49 -22.11 -6.17 -13.69
CA SER A 49 -23.19 -5.66 -14.54
C SER A 49 -23.29 -6.34 -15.91
N SER A 50 -22.18 -6.91 -16.40
CA SER A 50 -22.12 -7.60 -17.70
C SER A 50 -22.62 -9.05 -17.66
N LEU A 51 -22.79 -9.59 -16.46
CA LEU A 51 -23.14 -10.99 -16.24
C LEU A 51 -24.64 -11.24 -16.38
N GLN A 52 -24.98 -12.45 -16.82
CA GLN A 52 -26.34 -12.94 -16.74
C GLN A 52 -26.69 -13.32 -15.30
N THR A 53 -27.98 -13.33 -14.97
CA THR A 53 -28.47 -13.56 -13.59
C THR A 53 -27.98 -14.89 -12.99
N GLU A 54 -27.79 -15.93 -13.81
CA GLU A 54 -27.27 -17.22 -13.34
C GLU A 54 -25.76 -17.18 -13.06
N ASP A 55 -24.97 -16.50 -13.89
CA ASP A 55 -23.54 -16.29 -13.65
C ASP A 55 -23.30 -15.44 -12.40
N GLN A 56 -24.17 -14.44 -12.17
CA GLN A 56 -24.13 -13.61 -10.95
C GLN A 56 -24.43 -14.45 -9.70
N ARG A 57 -25.35 -15.43 -9.77
CA ARG A 57 -25.59 -16.39 -8.67
C ARG A 57 -24.39 -17.29 -8.43
N GLN A 58 -23.68 -17.71 -9.49
CA GLN A 58 -22.47 -18.51 -9.34
C GLN A 58 -21.32 -17.71 -8.73
N LEU A 59 -21.13 -16.45 -9.14
CA LEU A 59 -20.15 -15.56 -8.51
C LEU A 59 -20.42 -15.31 -7.03
N ASN A 60 -21.68 -15.10 -6.65
CA ASN A 60 -22.04 -14.99 -5.23
C ASN A 60 -21.68 -16.26 -4.44
N LYS A 61 -21.81 -17.45 -5.04
CA LYS A 61 -21.39 -18.71 -4.40
C LYS A 61 -19.87 -18.83 -4.27
N ILE A 62 -19.11 -18.31 -5.23
CA ILE A 62 -17.64 -18.23 -5.21
C ILE A 62 -17.20 -17.29 -4.06
N PHE A 63 -17.75 -16.07 -3.98
CA PHE A 63 -17.44 -15.12 -2.90
C PHE A 63 -17.77 -15.64 -1.50
N LEU A 64 -18.83 -16.43 -1.36
CA LEU A 64 -19.22 -17.03 -0.07
C LEU A 64 -18.35 -18.23 0.33
N ARG A 65 -17.52 -18.76 -0.57
CA ARG A 65 -16.80 -20.03 -0.38
C ARG A 65 -15.29 -19.92 -0.51
N ASP A 66 -14.78 -18.88 -1.16
CA ASP A 66 -13.38 -18.82 -1.58
C ASP A 66 -12.47 -18.02 -0.66
N PHE A 67 -11.19 -18.38 -0.74
CA PHE A 67 -10.05 -17.75 -0.10
C PHE A 67 -9.48 -16.65 -1.00
N CYS A 68 -9.19 -15.49 -0.44
CA CYS A 68 -8.39 -14.46 -1.10
C CYS A 68 -6.91 -14.82 -1.02
N ASN A 69 -6.13 -14.49 -2.06
CA ASN A 69 -4.66 -14.68 -2.07
C ASN A 69 -3.94 -13.91 -0.92
N SER A 70 -4.65 -13.00 -0.24
CA SER A 70 -4.18 -12.22 0.90
C SER A 70 -4.63 -12.77 2.26
N ASP A 71 -5.36 -13.88 2.32
CA ASP A 71 -5.94 -14.39 3.58
C ASP A 71 -4.86 -14.81 4.58
N ASP A 72 -3.78 -15.43 4.10
CA ASP A 72 -2.62 -15.83 4.90
C ASP A 72 -1.75 -14.64 5.37
N ILE A 73 -2.04 -13.42 4.90
CA ILE A 73 -1.37 -12.21 5.37
C ILE A 73 -2.10 -11.68 6.60
N ILE A 74 -1.47 -11.86 7.77
CA ILE A 74 -1.94 -11.29 9.03
C ILE A 74 -1.77 -9.75 8.98
N SER A 75 -2.89 -9.07 8.81
CA SER A 75 -3.00 -7.61 8.85
C SER A 75 -3.78 -7.18 10.11
N PRO A 76 -3.54 -5.98 10.64
CA PRO A 76 -4.38 -5.41 11.68
C PRO A 76 -5.85 -5.42 11.24
N ILE A 77 -6.77 -5.83 12.10
CA ILE A 77 -8.20 -5.90 11.74
C ILE A 77 -8.98 -4.65 12.11
N ASP A 78 -8.41 -3.80 12.96
CA ASP A 78 -9.04 -2.57 13.40
C ASP A 78 -8.04 -1.42 13.61
N LYS A 79 -8.60 -0.24 13.90
CA LYS A 79 -7.82 0.97 14.15
C LYS A 79 -6.87 0.84 15.34
N HIS A 80 -7.28 0.15 16.40
CA HIS A 80 -6.47 0.01 17.61
C HIS A 80 -5.24 -0.87 17.35
N GLU A 81 -5.41 -2.01 16.69
CA GLU A 81 -4.30 -2.88 16.28
C GLU A 81 -3.36 -2.18 15.29
N THR A 82 -3.91 -1.35 14.41
CA THR A 82 -3.11 -0.61 13.44
C THR A 82 -2.27 0.47 14.13
N GLN A 83 -2.84 1.22 15.07
CA GLN A 83 -2.12 2.21 15.87
C GLN A 83 -1.04 1.58 16.76
N ARG A 84 -1.26 0.35 17.23
CA ARG A 84 -0.28 -0.41 18.03
C ARG A 84 0.87 -0.98 17.20
N SER A 85 0.72 -1.06 15.88
CA SER A 85 1.73 -1.61 14.98
C SER A 85 2.79 -0.57 14.62
N SER A 86 4.05 -1.00 14.51
CA SER A 86 5.12 -0.11 14.04
C SER A 86 4.90 0.25 12.56
N VAL A 87 5.33 1.45 12.16
CA VAL A 87 5.25 1.90 10.76
C VAL A 87 5.95 0.91 9.82
N LEU A 88 7.09 0.36 10.24
CA LEU A 88 7.81 -0.64 9.46
C LEU A 88 6.99 -1.93 9.28
N LYS A 89 6.35 -2.43 10.34
CA LYS A 89 5.46 -3.61 10.26
C LYS A 89 4.30 -3.34 9.29
N LEU A 90 3.67 -2.17 9.38
CA LEU A 90 2.57 -1.79 8.48
C LEU A 90 3.04 -1.73 7.02
N LEU A 91 4.17 -1.08 6.75
CA LEU A 91 4.74 -1.01 5.40
C LEU A 91 5.10 -2.40 4.84
N SER A 92 5.66 -3.29 5.65
CA SER A 92 5.96 -4.68 5.25
C SER A 92 4.70 -5.47 4.92
N ILE A 93 3.64 -5.34 5.71
CA ILE A 93 2.34 -5.96 5.43
C ILE A 93 1.76 -5.40 4.12
N SER A 94 1.78 -4.08 3.93
CA SER A 94 1.32 -3.44 2.69
C SER A 94 2.08 -3.91 1.46
N SER A 95 3.42 -4.05 1.56
CA SER A 95 4.24 -4.58 0.47
C SER A 95 3.82 -6.00 0.07
N ARG A 96 3.55 -6.88 1.06
CA ARG A 96 3.09 -8.25 0.79
C ARG A 96 1.70 -8.28 0.14
N LEU A 97 0.78 -7.44 0.61
CA LEU A 97 -0.55 -7.33 0.00
C LEU A 97 -0.46 -6.91 -1.46
N ILE A 98 0.35 -5.90 -1.77
CA ILE A 98 0.56 -5.42 -3.13
C ILE A 98 1.19 -6.50 -4.01
N GLU A 99 2.14 -7.28 -3.48
CA GLU A 99 2.75 -8.39 -4.21
C GLU A 99 1.73 -9.47 -4.61
N CYS A 100 0.81 -9.86 -3.70
CA CYS A 100 -0.27 -10.80 -4.01
C CYS A 100 -1.15 -10.27 -5.15
N TRP A 101 -1.59 -9.01 -5.05
CA TRP A 101 -2.42 -8.38 -6.07
C TRP A 101 -1.70 -8.18 -7.41
N GLU A 102 -0.42 -7.82 -7.39
CA GLU A 102 0.38 -7.63 -8.60
C GLU A 102 0.48 -8.95 -9.37
N PHE A 103 0.73 -10.06 -8.66
CA PHE A 103 0.78 -11.39 -9.25
C PHE A 103 -0.57 -11.78 -9.87
N SER A 104 -1.67 -11.70 -9.10
CA SER A 104 -3.01 -12.05 -9.59
C SER A 104 -3.45 -11.19 -10.77
N SER A 105 -3.11 -9.90 -10.77
CA SER A 105 -3.49 -8.97 -11.84
C SER A 105 -2.92 -9.32 -13.23
N ARG A 106 -1.85 -10.13 -13.30
CA ARG A 106 -1.26 -10.59 -14.56
C ARG A 106 -2.13 -11.62 -15.28
N PHE A 107 -2.93 -12.36 -14.53
CA PHE A 107 -3.79 -13.43 -15.05
C PHE A 107 -5.20 -12.94 -15.38
N VAL A 108 -5.55 -11.71 -14.98
CA VAL A 108 -6.85 -11.11 -15.31
C VAL A 108 -6.84 -10.67 -16.78
N THR A 109 -7.38 -11.52 -17.64
CA THR A 109 -7.64 -11.20 -19.05
C THR A 109 -9.02 -10.59 -19.19
N TRP A 110 -9.19 -9.35 -18.75
CA TRP A 110 -10.43 -8.63 -19.00
C TRP A 110 -10.45 -8.15 -20.47
N SER A 111 -11.34 -8.71 -21.29
CA SER A 111 -11.40 -8.46 -22.74
C SER A 111 -11.64 -6.99 -23.11
N THR A 112 -12.05 -6.15 -22.15
CA THR A 112 -12.43 -4.75 -22.35
C THR A 112 -11.36 -3.73 -21.93
N PHE A 113 -10.19 -4.16 -21.40
CA PHE A 113 -9.22 -3.21 -20.82
C PHE A 113 -7.79 -3.36 -21.37
N PRO A 114 -6.99 -2.28 -21.38
CA PRO A 114 -5.58 -2.36 -21.74
C PRO A 114 -4.86 -3.26 -20.74
N ARG A 115 -4.50 -4.46 -21.21
CA ARG A 115 -3.69 -5.44 -20.51
C ARG A 115 -2.51 -4.73 -19.82
N ASN A 116 -2.25 -5.05 -18.56
CA ASN A 116 -1.09 -4.61 -17.76
C ASN A 116 -1.15 -3.22 -17.07
N GLN A 117 -2.20 -2.39 -17.19
CA GLN A 117 -2.20 -1.10 -16.48
C GLN A 117 -2.23 -1.23 -14.95
N ILE A 118 -3.03 -2.15 -14.41
CA ILE A 118 -3.11 -2.39 -12.95
C ILE A 118 -1.79 -2.98 -12.44
N SER A 119 -1.27 -4.01 -13.12
CA SER A 119 -0.01 -4.67 -12.74
C SER A 119 1.15 -3.69 -12.74
N HIS A 120 1.23 -2.80 -13.74
CA HIS A 120 2.24 -1.73 -13.78
C HIS A 120 2.10 -0.75 -12.60
N LYS A 121 0.88 -0.24 -12.35
CA LYS A 121 0.61 0.67 -11.21
C LYS A 121 0.95 0.03 -9.87
N LEU A 122 0.64 -1.26 -9.68
CA LEU A 122 1.00 -2.04 -8.50
C LEU A 122 2.52 -2.18 -8.35
N SER A 123 3.25 -2.43 -9.44
CA SER A 123 4.71 -2.50 -9.44
C SER A 123 5.37 -1.17 -9.05
N GLU A 124 4.87 -0.05 -9.59
CA GLU A 124 5.34 1.29 -9.22
C GLU A 124 5.06 1.61 -7.73
N LEU A 125 3.90 1.22 -7.23
CA LEU A 125 3.53 1.39 -5.83
C LEU A 125 4.40 0.52 -4.91
N LYS A 126 4.61 -0.75 -5.26
CA LYS A 126 5.50 -1.68 -4.53
C LYS A 126 6.90 -1.11 -4.41
N THR A 127 7.43 -0.58 -5.51
CA THR A 127 8.76 0.05 -5.54
C THR A 127 8.80 1.27 -4.61
N GLY A 128 7.77 2.12 -4.63
CA GLY A 128 7.66 3.27 -3.72
C GLY A 128 7.60 2.87 -2.23
N ILE A 129 6.86 1.82 -1.90
CA ILE A 129 6.78 1.29 -0.53
C ILE A 129 8.09 0.65 -0.09
N ARG A 130 8.79 -0.07 -0.97
CA ARG A 130 10.10 -0.65 -0.66
C ARG A 130 11.12 0.43 -0.31
N MET A 131 11.14 1.54 -1.04
CA MET A 131 11.99 2.69 -0.70
C MET A 131 11.63 3.29 0.67
N LEU A 132 10.33 3.35 1.03
CA LEU A 132 9.90 3.80 2.36
C LEU A 132 10.38 2.84 3.47
N ILE A 133 10.33 1.52 3.23
CA ILE A 133 10.84 0.49 4.15
C ILE A 133 12.34 0.66 4.36
N GLU A 134 13.12 0.80 3.28
CA GLU A 134 14.57 0.99 3.35
C GLU A 134 14.91 2.24 4.16
N VAL A 135 14.29 3.37 3.85
CA VAL A 135 14.50 4.63 4.58
C VAL A 135 14.16 4.48 6.07
N LYS A 136 13.03 3.86 6.41
CA LYS A 136 12.65 3.68 7.82
C LYS A 136 13.54 2.69 8.55
N THR A 137 13.99 1.62 7.90
CA THR A 137 14.90 0.63 8.49
C THR A 137 16.25 1.28 8.81
N HIS A 138 16.79 2.10 7.90
CA HIS A 138 18.04 2.84 8.13
C HIS A 138 17.87 3.99 9.13
N ALA A 139 16.71 4.66 9.18
CA ALA A 139 16.42 5.69 10.16
C ALA A 139 16.26 5.14 11.59
N SER A 140 15.72 3.93 11.78
CA SER A 140 15.62 3.29 13.10
C SER A 140 16.96 2.98 13.78
N ALA A 141 18.10 3.07 13.06
CA ALA A 141 19.43 3.04 13.66
C ALA A 141 19.83 4.38 14.32
N HIS A 142 19.13 5.48 14.01
CA HIS A 142 19.40 6.84 14.50
C HIS A 142 18.10 7.51 14.97
N ARG A 143 17.70 7.21 16.21
CA ARG A 143 16.63 7.84 17.00
C ARG A 143 15.16 7.60 16.58
N ALA A 144 14.40 7.32 17.63
CA ALA A 144 12.96 7.15 17.66
C ALA A 144 12.21 8.49 17.59
N GLY A 145 11.02 8.44 16.97
CA GLY A 145 9.94 9.41 17.15
C GLY A 145 9.68 10.29 15.93
N VAL A 146 8.65 9.94 15.15
CA VAL A 146 7.45 10.76 14.90
C VAL A 146 6.32 9.81 14.47
N VAL A 147 5.19 9.85 15.19
CA VAL A 147 3.96 9.14 14.88
C VAL A 147 3.27 9.86 13.72
N LEU A 148 2.97 9.15 12.64
CA LEU A 148 2.12 9.65 11.57
C LEU A 148 0.92 8.73 11.37
N GLN A 149 -0.23 9.38 11.39
CA GLN A 149 -1.58 8.87 11.28
C GLN A 149 -1.85 8.44 9.83
N THR A 150 -1.38 7.26 9.44
CA THR A 150 -1.62 6.66 8.11
C THR A 150 -2.08 5.20 8.15
N ALA A 151 -2.38 4.72 9.37
CA ALA A 151 -2.93 3.41 9.67
C ALA A 151 -4.21 3.07 8.89
N ASP A 152 -5.09 4.04 8.65
CA ASP A 152 -6.45 3.75 8.21
C ASP A 152 -6.57 3.40 6.70
N TYR A 153 -5.49 3.48 5.91
CA TYR A 153 -5.55 3.31 4.44
C TYR A 153 -4.80 2.10 3.88
N CYS A 154 -3.96 1.42 4.67
CA CYS A 154 -3.24 0.23 4.20
C CYS A 154 -4.12 -1.03 4.17
N LEU A 155 -5.31 -0.98 4.77
CA LEU A 155 -6.30 -2.04 4.74
C LEU A 155 -7.22 -1.98 3.52
N VAL A 156 -7.09 -0.98 2.64
CA VAL A 156 -8.00 -0.76 1.50
C VAL A 156 -7.85 -1.83 0.38
N LEU A 157 -6.92 -2.79 0.54
CA LEU A 157 -6.68 -3.91 -0.38
C LEU A 157 -7.01 -5.29 0.20
N LYS A 158 -7.58 -5.35 1.42
CA LYS A 158 -8.15 -6.57 1.99
C LYS A 158 -9.63 -6.31 2.26
#